data_AF-A0A1I4EGE7-F1
#
_entry.id   AF-A0A1I4EGE7-F1
#
_cell.length_a   1.000
_cell.length_b   1.000
_cell.length_c   1.000
_cell.angle_alpha   90.00
_cell.angle_beta   90.00
_cell.angle_gamma   90.00
#
_symmetry.space_group_name_H-M   'P 1'
#
loop_
_entity.id
_entity.type
_entity.pdbx_description
1 polymer ?
#
loop_
_entity_poly.entity_id
_entity_poly.type
_entity_poly.pdbx_seq_one_letter_code
_entity_poly.pdbx_strand_id
1 'polypeptide(L)'
;MKKIKSIITLSILIAFVGNYGCDSMEDNFKQYLEEYNYSGKIDSLRVYPGYERVILAWDNPKDQKSKSIRVVYGSDSTVISFDTLVDSISIEGLTAGTGYEFIVYTMDAHNNLSVPTYITAFPISQAFVESLTPPMVVVQTIGPDQYMSIMGTSNVLMNFSGHVEYTVTGPDDFSLSDEIYLPELAGKPQVDIPVADLISLPFLPIGDYTFNIKVSVWPLQGNLVSVDEVWLSNTQTITVEPVKINLMTIPGTVSDQHNTGGGEGIQMLVDGNPNTKYLCGTQLTWMMWKMDREFIANTYELTSANDADNRDPKDWVLEGSNDGSNWTVLDQQSDIKFTTRFQKKTFPLSNVTPYSHYRLRVTANNGSSIFQLAEWTLFYDTNE
;
A
#
# COMPACT_ATOMS: atom_id res chain seq x y z
N MET A 1 -81.18 35.65 -75.43
CA MET A 1 -81.23 35.73 -73.95
C MET A 1 -80.88 34.42 -73.20
N LYS A 2 -80.96 33.22 -73.81
CA LYS A 2 -80.63 31.95 -73.10
C LYS A 2 -79.14 31.71 -72.80
N LYS A 3 -78.20 32.22 -73.63
CA LYS A 3 -76.74 32.02 -73.43
C LYS A 3 -76.16 32.80 -72.24
N ILE A 4 -76.72 33.96 -71.88
CA ILE A 4 -76.22 34.79 -70.77
C ILE A 4 -76.62 34.20 -69.39
N LYS A 5 -77.82 33.62 -69.27
CA LYS A 5 -78.25 32.95 -68.03
C LYS A 5 -77.37 31.75 -67.68
N SER A 6 -76.95 30.97 -68.68
CA SER A 6 -76.11 29.78 -68.47
C SER A 6 -74.70 30.12 -67.96
N ILE A 7 -74.14 31.25 -68.41
CA ILE A 7 -72.82 31.72 -67.98
C ILE A 7 -72.89 32.21 -66.53
N ILE A 8 -73.93 32.96 -66.16
CA ILE A 8 -74.12 33.44 -64.79
C ILE A 8 -74.32 32.28 -63.81
N THR A 9 -75.11 31.26 -64.16
CA THR A 9 -75.24 30.06 -63.31
C THR A 9 -73.94 29.27 -63.17
N LEU A 10 -73.12 29.19 -64.22
CA LEU A 10 -71.83 28.50 -64.15
C LEU A 10 -70.83 29.28 -63.28
N SER A 11 -70.81 30.61 -63.38
CA SER A 11 -69.98 31.47 -62.52
C SER A 11 -70.39 31.40 -61.04
N ILE A 12 -71.69 31.34 -60.74
CA ILE A 12 -72.19 31.17 -59.37
C ILE A 12 -71.85 29.78 -58.82
N LEU A 13 -71.93 28.74 -59.64
CA LEU A 13 -71.59 27.37 -59.24
C LEU A 13 -70.07 27.22 -58.99
N ILE A 14 -69.22 27.83 -59.80
CA ILE A 14 -67.76 27.85 -59.61
C ILE A 14 -67.37 28.66 -58.36
N ALA A 15 -68.06 29.78 -58.09
CA ALA A 15 -67.85 30.56 -56.87
C ALA A 15 -68.30 29.81 -55.59
N PHE A 16 -69.34 28.97 -55.68
CA PHE A 16 -69.77 28.11 -54.57
C PHE A 16 -68.77 26.96 -54.31
N VAL A 17 -68.24 26.34 -55.36
CA VAL A 17 -67.25 25.24 -55.22
C VAL A 17 -65.91 25.77 -54.70
N GLY A 18 -65.53 27.01 -55.02
CA GLY A 18 -64.32 27.66 -54.49
C GLY A 18 -64.36 27.97 -52.99
N ASN A 19 -65.54 28.11 -52.38
CA ASN A 19 -65.68 28.39 -50.94
C ASN A 19 -65.69 27.13 -50.06
N TYR A 20 -65.96 25.94 -50.62
CA TYR A 20 -65.96 24.68 -49.86
C TYR A 20 -64.61 23.92 -49.92
N GLY A 21 -63.63 24.45 -50.65
CA GLY A 21 -62.34 23.79 -50.86
C GLY A 21 -61.21 24.22 -49.94
N CYS A 22 -61.41 25.19 -49.03
CA CYS A 22 -60.35 25.78 -48.21
C CYS A 22 -60.35 25.41 -46.72
N ASP A 23 -61.37 24.73 -46.19
CA ASP A 23 -61.40 24.44 -44.74
C ASP A 23 -60.66 23.14 -44.36
N SER A 24 -60.56 22.16 -45.27
CA SER A 24 -60.04 20.82 -44.92
C SER A 24 -58.52 20.68 -44.92
N MET A 25 -57.79 21.67 -45.45
CA MET A 25 -56.33 21.65 -45.45
C MET A 25 -55.76 22.23 -44.13
N GLU A 26 -56.43 23.22 -43.54
CA GLU A 26 -56.07 23.83 -42.25
C GLU A 26 -56.29 22.87 -41.06
N ASP A 27 -57.33 22.04 -41.11
CA ASP A 27 -57.68 21.12 -40.01
C ASP A 27 -56.59 20.07 -39.73
N ASN A 28 -55.83 19.65 -40.74
CA ASN A 28 -54.70 18.73 -40.57
C ASN A 28 -53.53 19.35 -39.79
N PHE A 29 -53.45 20.69 -39.75
CA PHE A 29 -52.42 21.44 -39.03
C PHE A 29 -52.86 21.87 -37.62
N LYS A 30 -54.16 21.85 -37.30
CA LYS A 30 -54.67 22.22 -35.97
C LYS A 30 -54.04 21.43 -34.82
N GLN A 31 -53.79 20.13 -35.01
CA GLN A 31 -53.10 19.30 -34.01
C GLN A 31 -51.63 19.67 -33.81
N TYR A 32 -51.00 20.36 -34.76
CA TYR A 32 -49.62 20.86 -34.68
C TYR A 32 -49.55 22.35 -34.29
N LEU A 33 -50.69 23.04 -34.20
CA LEU A 33 -50.81 24.41 -33.72
C LEU A 33 -50.95 24.49 -32.20
N GLU A 34 -51.20 23.36 -31.52
CA GLU A 34 -51.10 23.26 -30.08
C GLU A 34 -49.61 23.25 -29.69
N GLU A 35 -49.19 24.30 -28.98
CA GLU A 35 -47.84 24.40 -28.43
C GLU A 35 -47.71 23.40 -27.28
N TYR A 36 -47.28 22.17 -27.58
CA TYR A 36 -46.99 21.15 -26.57
C TYR A 36 -45.80 21.62 -25.73
N ASN A 37 -46.10 22.12 -24.54
CA ASN A 37 -45.12 22.72 -23.67
C ASN A 37 -44.57 21.69 -22.68
N TYR A 38 -43.56 20.95 -23.13
CA TYR A 38 -42.95 19.87 -22.36
C TYR A 38 -42.23 20.37 -21.10
N SER A 39 -42.16 19.49 -20.08
CA SER A 39 -41.27 19.68 -18.93
C SER A 39 -39.83 19.85 -19.39
N GLY A 40 -39.08 20.77 -18.79
CA GLY A 40 -37.66 20.96 -19.11
C GLY A 40 -36.84 19.75 -18.64
N LYS A 41 -35.91 19.28 -19.48
CA LYS A 41 -35.03 18.15 -19.11
C LYS A 41 -34.07 18.51 -17.97
N ILE A 42 -33.56 17.49 -17.29
CA ILE A 42 -32.41 17.63 -16.39
C ILE A 42 -31.14 18.09 -17.13
N ASP A 43 -30.18 18.64 -16.40
CA ASP A 43 -28.86 19.01 -16.90
C ASP A 43 -27.74 18.30 -16.12
N SER A 44 -26.53 18.27 -16.68
CA SER A 44 -25.33 17.73 -16.02
C SER A 44 -25.52 16.32 -15.41
N LEU A 45 -26.12 15.37 -16.14
CA LEU A 45 -26.27 14.00 -15.66
C LEU A 45 -24.89 13.36 -15.42
N ARG A 46 -24.65 12.96 -14.17
CA ARG A 46 -23.40 12.40 -13.64
C ARG A 46 -23.66 11.00 -13.09
N VAL A 47 -22.59 10.21 -13.07
CA VAL A 47 -22.62 8.81 -12.63
C VAL A 47 -21.44 8.54 -11.70
N TYR A 48 -21.72 7.80 -10.63
CA TYR A 48 -20.72 7.29 -9.71
C TYR A 48 -20.96 5.79 -9.53
N PRO A 49 -20.07 4.91 -10.03
CA PRO A 49 -20.23 3.47 -9.89
C PRO A 49 -20.03 3.06 -8.44
N GLY A 50 -20.73 2.01 -8.01
CA GLY A 50 -20.53 1.36 -6.71
C GLY A 50 -20.61 -0.15 -6.85
N TYR A 51 -20.47 -0.86 -5.74
CA TYR A 51 -20.56 -2.32 -5.72
C TYR A 51 -22.01 -2.77 -5.94
N GLU A 52 -22.24 -3.41 -7.10
CA GLU A 52 -23.56 -3.82 -7.60
C GLU A 52 -24.59 -2.68 -7.61
N ARG A 53 -24.11 -1.44 -7.76
CA ARG A 53 -24.95 -0.24 -7.73
C ARG A 53 -24.38 0.92 -8.53
N VAL A 54 -25.21 1.91 -8.78
CA VAL A 54 -24.83 3.19 -9.39
C VAL A 54 -25.55 4.33 -8.69
N ILE A 55 -24.81 5.39 -8.36
CA ILE A 55 -25.39 6.67 -7.97
C ILE A 55 -25.46 7.57 -9.20
N LEU A 56 -26.67 8.00 -9.53
CA LEU A 56 -26.91 9.04 -10.54
C LEU A 56 -27.13 10.38 -9.83
N ALA A 57 -26.61 11.45 -10.41
CA ALA A 57 -26.86 12.82 -9.91
C ALA A 57 -27.01 13.79 -11.08
N TRP A 58 -27.85 14.81 -10.95
CA TRP A 58 -28.11 15.79 -12.01
C TRP A 58 -28.52 17.15 -11.44
N ASP A 59 -28.56 18.14 -12.30
CA ASP A 59 -29.10 19.46 -11.97
C ASP A 59 -30.55 19.54 -12.45
N ASN A 60 -31.46 19.83 -11.52
CA ASN A 60 -32.89 19.97 -11.85
C ASN A 60 -33.15 21.21 -12.72
N PRO A 61 -34.12 21.15 -13.64
CA PRO A 61 -34.51 22.30 -14.44
C PRO A 61 -35.04 23.43 -13.53
N LYS A 62 -34.70 24.67 -13.86
CA LYS A 62 -35.13 25.86 -13.10
C LYS A 62 -36.54 26.35 -13.49
N ASP A 63 -37.30 25.54 -14.21
CA ASP A 63 -38.66 25.88 -14.64
C ASP A 63 -39.69 25.61 -13.52
N GLN A 64 -40.90 26.16 -13.68
CA GLN A 64 -42.00 25.92 -12.74
C GLN A 64 -42.88 24.73 -13.12
N LYS A 65 -42.60 24.04 -14.23
CA LYS A 65 -43.46 23.01 -14.83
C LYS A 65 -43.09 21.61 -14.37
N SER A 66 -41.80 21.34 -14.27
CA SER A 66 -41.24 20.07 -13.84
C SER A 66 -41.59 19.84 -12.37
N LYS A 67 -42.21 18.70 -12.06
CA LYS A 67 -42.72 18.36 -10.72
C LYS A 67 -42.09 17.10 -10.15
N SER A 68 -41.89 16.10 -10.99
CA SER A 68 -41.48 14.76 -10.60
C SER A 68 -40.36 14.22 -11.49
N ILE A 69 -39.68 13.19 -11.02
CA ILE A 69 -38.61 12.50 -11.76
C ILE A 69 -39.05 11.07 -12.07
N ARG A 70 -38.71 10.61 -13.28
CA ARG A 70 -38.82 9.21 -13.66
C ARG A 70 -37.49 8.74 -14.24
N VAL A 71 -36.97 7.65 -13.69
CA VAL A 71 -35.78 6.96 -14.19
C VAL A 71 -36.22 5.63 -14.79
N VAL A 72 -35.72 5.33 -15.99
CA VAL A 72 -35.90 4.05 -16.67
C VAL A 72 -34.53 3.46 -16.93
N TYR A 73 -34.33 2.18 -16.61
CA TYR A 73 -33.04 1.53 -16.82
C TYR A 73 -33.16 0.04 -17.10
N GLY A 74 -32.07 -0.55 -17.59
CA GLY A 74 -31.98 -1.98 -17.85
C GLY A 74 -32.69 -2.43 -19.12
N SER A 75 -32.36 -3.64 -19.58
CA SER A 75 -32.98 -4.25 -20.77
C SER A 75 -34.46 -4.58 -20.56
N ASP A 76 -34.90 -4.69 -19.32
CA ASP A 76 -36.29 -4.92 -18.91
C ASP A 76 -37.10 -3.62 -18.76
N SER A 77 -36.47 -2.45 -18.96
CA SER A 77 -37.10 -1.14 -18.81
C SER A 77 -37.69 -0.91 -17.41
N THR A 78 -36.99 -1.36 -16.36
CA THR A 78 -37.35 -1.09 -14.97
C THR A 78 -37.53 0.40 -14.74
N VAL A 79 -38.61 0.77 -14.01
CA VAL A 79 -39.00 2.17 -13.79
C VAL A 79 -38.93 2.52 -12.30
N ILE A 80 -38.29 3.64 -11.99
CA ILE A 80 -38.33 4.28 -10.67
C ILE A 80 -38.93 5.66 -10.83
N SER A 81 -39.93 6.01 -10.03
CA SER A 81 -40.61 7.30 -10.08
C SER A 81 -40.56 7.99 -8.72
N PHE A 82 -40.38 9.31 -8.73
CA PHE A 82 -40.45 10.18 -7.57
C PHE A 82 -41.50 11.25 -7.81
N ASP A 83 -42.41 11.46 -6.87
CA ASP A 83 -43.47 12.48 -6.97
C ASP A 83 -42.95 13.93 -6.81
N THR A 84 -41.65 14.08 -6.57
CA THR A 84 -40.95 15.36 -6.40
C THR A 84 -39.68 15.41 -7.25
N LEU A 85 -39.17 16.62 -7.48
CA LEU A 85 -37.84 16.81 -8.06
C LEU A 85 -36.76 16.40 -7.05
N VAL A 86 -36.20 15.20 -7.24
CA VAL A 86 -34.94 14.78 -6.62
C VAL A 86 -33.78 15.12 -7.55
N ASP A 87 -32.56 15.21 -7.03
CA ASP A 87 -31.34 15.54 -7.79
C ASP A 87 -30.34 14.39 -7.84
N SER A 88 -30.65 13.27 -7.16
CA SER A 88 -29.81 12.09 -7.12
C SER A 88 -30.61 10.84 -6.74
N ILE A 89 -30.09 9.67 -7.11
CA ILE A 89 -30.63 8.36 -6.74
C ILE A 89 -29.50 7.33 -6.67
N SER A 90 -29.53 6.45 -5.66
CA SER A 90 -28.76 5.19 -5.65
C SER A 90 -29.62 4.06 -6.18
N ILE A 91 -29.15 3.36 -7.21
CA ILE A 91 -29.83 2.20 -7.81
C ILE A 91 -28.98 0.97 -7.51
N GLU A 92 -29.52 0.09 -6.67
CA GLU A 92 -28.88 -1.11 -6.13
C GLU A 92 -29.26 -2.36 -6.96
N GLY A 93 -28.54 -3.47 -6.78
CA GLY A 93 -28.86 -4.78 -7.37
C GLY A 93 -28.49 -4.93 -8.85
N LEU A 94 -27.56 -4.11 -9.33
CA LEU A 94 -27.08 -4.10 -10.71
C LEU A 94 -25.97 -5.15 -10.93
N THR A 95 -26.34 -6.43 -10.93
CA THR A 95 -25.39 -7.55 -10.87
C THR A 95 -24.91 -8.07 -12.24
N ALA A 96 -25.44 -7.58 -13.36
CA ALA A 96 -25.19 -8.17 -14.68
C ALA A 96 -23.72 -8.07 -15.15
N GLY A 97 -22.90 -7.23 -14.52
CA GLY A 97 -21.51 -6.99 -14.92
C GLY A 97 -21.36 -6.36 -16.30
N THR A 98 -22.46 -5.87 -16.87
CA THR A 98 -22.52 -5.15 -18.15
C THR A 98 -22.90 -3.69 -17.91
N GLY A 99 -22.78 -2.89 -18.97
CA GLY A 99 -23.25 -1.50 -18.94
C GLY A 99 -24.78 -1.44 -18.91
N TYR A 100 -25.32 -0.63 -18.01
CA TYR A 100 -26.74 -0.29 -17.94
C TYR A 100 -26.93 1.10 -18.56
N GLU A 101 -27.92 1.23 -19.43
CA GLU A 101 -28.40 2.53 -19.88
C GLU A 101 -29.43 3.04 -18.87
N PHE A 102 -29.24 4.27 -18.40
CA PHE A 102 -30.17 4.98 -17.54
C PHE A 102 -30.73 6.15 -18.30
N ILE A 103 -32.06 6.28 -18.31
CA ILE A 103 -32.77 7.38 -18.93
C ILE A 103 -33.54 8.12 -17.85
N VAL A 104 -33.24 9.40 -17.67
CA VAL A 104 -33.90 10.28 -16.71
C VAL A 104 -34.82 11.24 -17.44
N TYR A 105 -36.05 11.30 -16.96
CA TYR A 105 -37.09 12.21 -17.40
C TYR A 105 -37.54 13.06 -16.21
N THR A 106 -37.88 14.31 -16.48
CA THR A 106 -38.79 15.06 -15.62
C THR A 106 -40.21 14.89 -16.14
N MET A 107 -41.18 15.03 -15.25
CA MET A 107 -42.61 14.99 -15.56
C MET A 107 -43.28 16.26 -15.07
N ASP A 108 -44.24 16.77 -15.87
CA ASP A 108 -45.11 17.86 -15.45
C ASP A 108 -46.30 17.36 -14.58
N ALA A 109 -47.16 18.28 -14.17
CA ALA A 109 -48.36 17.94 -13.39
C ALA A 109 -49.40 17.06 -14.13
N HIS A 110 -49.27 16.90 -15.44
CA HIS A 110 -50.13 16.05 -16.28
C HIS A 110 -49.43 14.74 -16.69
N ASN A 111 -48.28 14.43 -16.08
CA ASN A 111 -47.44 13.27 -16.39
C ASN A 111 -46.85 13.27 -17.82
N ASN A 112 -46.74 14.43 -18.46
CA ASN A 112 -46.01 14.55 -19.73
C ASN A 112 -44.51 14.50 -19.46
N LEU A 113 -43.79 13.63 -20.17
CA LEU A 113 -42.35 13.46 -20.04
C LEU A 113 -41.59 14.60 -20.76
N SER A 114 -40.45 14.99 -20.21
CA SER A 114 -39.45 15.77 -20.93
C SER A 114 -38.83 14.97 -22.08
N VAL A 115 -38.00 15.63 -22.88
CA VAL A 115 -37.01 14.91 -23.69
C VAL A 115 -36.09 14.09 -22.78
N PRO A 116 -35.67 12.87 -23.20
CA PRO A 116 -34.82 12.01 -22.39
C PRO A 116 -33.42 12.60 -22.23
N THR A 117 -32.83 12.41 -21.05
CA THR A 117 -31.39 12.52 -20.84
C THR A 117 -30.88 11.16 -20.39
N TYR A 118 -29.87 10.63 -21.05
CA TYR A 118 -29.40 9.28 -20.78
C TYR A 118 -27.89 9.23 -20.55
N ILE A 119 -27.46 8.24 -19.78
CA ILE A 119 -26.06 7.92 -19.52
C ILE A 119 -25.91 6.40 -19.42
N THR A 120 -24.79 5.87 -19.91
CA THR A 120 -24.43 4.47 -19.70
C THR A 120 -23.47 4.36 -18.54
N ALA A 121 -23.76 3.47 -17.58
CA ALA A 121 -22.92 3.22 -16.43
C ALA A 121 -22.58 1.75 -16.29
N PHE A 122 -21.41 1.46 -15.74
CA PHE A 122 -20.96 0.12 -15.43
C PHE A 122 -20.80 0.01 -13.91
N PRO A 123 -21.69 -0.70 -13.21
CA PRO A 123 -21.51 -0.97 -11.78
C PRO A 123 -20.29 -1.88 -11.57
N ILE A 124 -19.70 -1.83 -10.39
CA ILE A 124 -18.66 -2.80 -9.99
C ILE A 124 -19.37 -4.11 -9.68
N SER A 125 -19.17 -5.14 -10.50
CA SER A 125 -19.78 -6.46 -10.27
C SER A 125 -18.94 -7.34 -9.35
N GLN A 126 -19.57 -8.36 -8.75
CA GLN A 126 -18.85 -9.44 -8.05
C GLN A 126 -17.72 -10.02 -8.91
N ALA A 127 -17.98 -10.29 -10.20
CA ALA A 127 -16.96 -10.82 -11.12
C ALA A 127 -15.79 -9.85 -11.34
N PHE A 128 -16.03 -8.53 -11.34
CA PHE A 128 -14.96 -7.55 -11.39
C PHE A 128 -14.12 -7.61 -10.12
N VAL A 129 -14.76 -7.64 -8.94
CA VAL A 129 -14.07 -7.73 -7.64
C VAL A 129 -13.23 -9.02 -7.55
N GLU A 130 -13.77 -10.15 -7.99
CA GLU A 130 -13.05 -11.44 -8.03
C GLU A 130 -11.86 -11.45 -9.00
N SER A 131 -11.84 -10.55 -9.99
CA SER A 131 -10.71 -10.39 -10.90
C SER A 131 -9.60 -9.50 -10.35
N LEU A 132 -9.83 -8.80 -9.23
CA LEU A 132 -8.83 -7.94 -8.61
C LEU A 132 -7.76 -8.79 -7.91
N THR A 133 -6.49 -8.43 -8.12
CA THR A 133 -5.37 -9.08 -7.47
C THR A 133 -5.11 -8.43 -6.11
N PRO A 134 -5.32 -9.12 -4.97
CA PRO A 134 -5.00 -8.55 -3.67
C PRO A 134 -3.49 -8.29 -3.53
N PRO A 135 -3.08 -7.36 -2.65
CA PRO A 135 -1.68 -7.17 -2.31
C PRO A 135 -1.04 -8.44 -1.78
N MET A 136 0.27 -8.52 -2.00
CA MET A 136 1.11 -9.59 -1.46
C MET A 136 1.96 -9.03 -0.33
N VAL A 137 2.33 -9.90 0.62
CA VAL A 137 3.34 -9.55 1.61
C VAL A 137 4.65 -10.22 1.24
N VAL A 138 5.74 -9.50 1.46
CA VAL A 138 7.09 -10.06 1.44
C VAL A 138 7.81 -9.64 2.71
N VAL A 139 8.57 -10.54 3.30
CA VAL A 139 9.50 -10.20 4.38
C VAL A 139 10.87 -10.04 3.74
N GLN A 140 11.48 -8.88 3.89
CA GLN A 140 12.77 -8.57 3.26
C GLN A 140 13.65 -7.72 4.17
N THR A 141 14.96 -7.79 3.94
CA THR A 141 15.93 -6.90 4.59
C THR A 141 16.26 -5.74 3.66
N ILE A 142 16.22 -4.52 4.19
CA ILE A 142 16.61 -3.30 3.47
C ILE A 142 17.67 -2.62 4.32
N GLY A 143 18.94 -2.79 3.93
CA GLY A 143 20.07 -2.41 4.78
C GLY A 143 20.14 -3.32 6.02
N PRO A 144 20.33 -2.76 7.23
CA PRO A 144 20.44 -3.54 8.46
C PRO A 144 19.09 -3.89 9.11
N ASP A 145 17.97 -3.42 8.56
CA ASP A 145 16.63 -3.61 9.15
C ASP A 145 15.78 -4.56 8.30
N GLN A 146 14.86 -5.27 8.94
CA GLN A 146 13.88 -6.13 8.27
C GLN A 146 12.52 -5.44 8.22
N TYR A 147 11.84 -5.61 7.09
CA TYR A 147 10.56 -5.02 6.78
C TYR A 147 9.57 -6.09 6.37
N MET A 148 8.32 -5.91 6.80
CA MET A 148 7.17 -6.51 6.16
C MET A 148 6.69 -5.53 5.09
N SER A 149 6.86 -5.91 3.83
CA SER A 149 6.52 -5.06 2.70
C SER A 149 5.23 -5.53 2.05
N ILE A 150 4.26 -4.62 1.94
CA ILE A 150 3.01 -4.86 1.22
C ILE A 150 3.22 -4.40 -0.22
N MET A 151 3.15 -5.35 -1.15
CA MET A 151 3.39 -5.16 -2.58
C MET A 151 2.06 -5.09 -3.33
N GLY A 152 2.01 -4.24 -4.35
CA GLY A 152 0.82 -4.09 -5.19
C GLY A 152 -0.20 -3.10 -4.63
N THR A 153 0.23 -2.15 -3.79
CA THR A 153 -0.62 -1.11 -3.20
C THR A 153 -1.04 0.00 -4.17
N SER A 154 -0.87 -0.20 -5.47
CA SER A 154 -1.45 0.65 -6.51
C SER A 154 -1.45 -0.12 -7.82
N ASN A 155 -2.58 -0.10 -8.55
CA ASN A 155 -2.66 -0.61 -9.91
C ASN A 155 -3.74 0.12 -10.72
N VAL A 156 -3.95 -0.29 -11.97
CA VAL A 156 -4.89 0.38 -12.90
C VAL A 156 -6.36 0.06 -12.66
N LEU A 157 -6.67 -0.95 -11.84
CA LEU A 157 -8.03 -1.44 -11.59
C LEU A 157 -8.56 -1.06 -10.21
N MET A 158 -7.70 -0.58 -9.30
CA MET A 158 -8.10 -0.15 -7.97
C MET A 158 -7.08 0.78 -7.32
N ASN A 159 -7.59 1.67 -6.47
CA ASN A 159 -6.79 2.46 -5.55
C ASN A 159 -6.76 1.79 -4.18
N PHE A 160 -5.57 1.73 -3.57
CA PHE A 160 -5.42 1.31 -2.19
C PHE A 160 -5.44 2.53 -1.29
N SER A 161 -6.50 2.59 -0.49
CA SER A 161 -6.70 3.61 0.54
C SER A 161 -7.65 3.00 1.55
N GLY A 162 -7.24 2.96 2.82
CA GLY A 162 -8.02 2.38 3.90
C GLY A 162 -7.21 1.41 4.75
N HIS A 163 -7.87 0.39 5.27
CA HIS A 163 -7.33 -0.47 6.31
C HIS A 163 -6.73 -1.76 5.72
N VAL A 164 -5.60 -2.16 6.30
CA VAL A 164 -4.99 -3.47 6.14
C VAL A 164 -5.08 -4.17 7.47
N GLU A 165 -6.00 -5.13 7.56
CA GLU A 165 -6.03 -6.08 8.65
C GLU A 165 -5.04 -7.20 8.31
N TYR A 166 -4.16 -7.55 9.24
CA TYR A 166 -3.27 -8.68 9.04
C TYR A 166 -3.21 -9.56 10.28
N THR A 167 -3.08 -10.86 10.04
CA THR A 167 -2.75 -11.84 11.06
C THR A 167 -1.58 -12.65 10.58
N VAL A 168 -0.48 -12.58 11.33
CA VAL A 168 0.72 -13.37 11.11
C VAL A 168 0.74 -14.49 12.12
N THR A 169 0.86 -15.73 11.66
CA THR A 169 1.12 -16.89 12.52
C THR A 169 2.46 -17.50 12.13
N GLY A 170 3.30 -17.82 13.09
CA GLY A 170 4.65 -18.34 12.86
C GLY A 170 5.02 -19.49 13.79
N PRO A 171 6.31 -19.86 13.83
CA PRO A 171 6.84 -20.86 14.76
C PRO A 171 6.57 -20.52 16.23
N ASP A 172 6.70 -21.51 17.12
CA ASP A 172 6.62 -21.35 18.58
C ASP A 172 5.34 -20.64 19.07
N ASP A 173 4.20 -20.98 18.47
CA ASP A 173 2.90 -20.37 18.74
C ASP A 173 2.86 -18.84 18.55
N PHE A 174 3.80 -18.29 17.76
CA PHE A 174 3.79 -16.88 17.40
C PHE A 174 2.50 -16.54 16.67
N SER A 175 1.77 -15.55 17.19
CA SER A 175 0.62 -14.98 16.52
C SER A 175 0.55 -13.48 16.81
N LEU A 176 0.43 -12.69 15.76
CA LEU A 176 0.25 -11.24 15.81
C LEU A 176 -0.91 -10.88 14.91
N SER A 177 -1.87 -10.12 15.43
CA SER A 177 -2.96 -9.53 14.66
C SER A 177 -3.00 -8.04 14.92
N ASP A 178 -3.08 -7.25 13.87
CA ASP A 178 -3.18 -5.79 13.97
C ASP A 178 -3.84 -5.20 12.72
N GLU A 179 -4.06 -3.89 12.75
CA GLU A 179 -4.63 -3.11 11.67
C GLU A 179 -3.78 -1.87 11.39
N ILE A 180 -3.48 -1.63 10.11
CA ILE A 180 -2.75 -0.43 9.68
C ILE A 180 -3.61 0.35 8.69
N TYR A 181 -3.68 1.66 8.88
CA TYR A 181 -4.29 2.56 7.91
C TYR A 181 -3.27 3.02 6.87
N LEU A 182 -3.53 2.71 5.61
CA LEU A 182 -2.78 3.20 4.45
C LEU A 182 -3.53 4.40 3.85
N PRO A 183 -3.01 5.64 3.96
CA PRO A 183 -3.58 6.79 3.26
C PRO A 183 -3.45 6.58 1.75
N GLU A 184 -4.21 7.30 0.92
CA GLU A 184 -4.14 7.15 -0.54
C GLU A 184 -2.68 7.09 -1.07
N LEU A 185 -2.30 5.92 -1.57
CA LEU A 185 -0.93 5.61 -1.99
C LEU A 185 -0.71 5.83 -3.48
N ALA A 186 -1.37 6.82 -4.08
CA ALA A 186 -1.33 7.06 -5.52
C ALA A 186 0.12 7.02 -6.06
N GLY A 187 0.43 6.03 -6.91
CA GLY A 187 1.74 5.83 -7.53
C GLY A 187 2.80 5.16 -6.65
N LYS A 188 2.50 4.73 -5.42
CA LYS A 188 3.40 3.94 -4.57
C LYS A 188 3.01 2.45 -4.64
N PRO A 189 3.79 1.61 -5.33
CA PRO A 189 3.46 0.19 -5.49
C PRO A 189 3.79 -0.66 -4.26
N GLN A 190 4.43 -0.07 -3.25
CA GLN A 190 4.95 -0.77 -2.07
C GLN A 190 4.85 0.11 -0.82
N VAL A 191 4.57 -0.53 0.31
CA VAL A 191 4.65 0.05 1.66
C VAL A 191 5.55 -0.84 2.50
N ASP A 192 6.52 -0.25 3.18
CA ASP A 192 7.47 -0.94 4.04
C ASP A 192 7.16 -0.65 5.51
N ILE A 193 6.87 -1.71 6.27
CA ILE A 193 6.61 -1.63 7.70
C ILE A 193 7.80 -2.29 8.43
N PRO A 194 8.57 -1.55 9.26
CA PRO A 194 9.67 -2.14 10.01
C PRO A 194 9.19 -3.25 10.94
N VAL A 195 9.85 -4.41 10.93
CA VAL A 195 9.50 -5.54 11.81
C VAL A 195 9.64 -5.16 13.29
N ALA A 196 10.62 -4.32 13.63
CA ALA A 196 10.83 -3.82 14.98
C ALA A 196 9.66 -2.97 15.53
N ASP A 197 8.81 -2.43 14.66
CA ASP A 197 7.60 -1.71 15.08
C ASP A 197 6.44 -2.67 15.36
N LEU A 198 6.51 -3.90 14.82
CA LEU A 198 5.47 -4.92 14.92
C LEU A 198 5.69 -5.85 16.11
N ILE A 199 6.96 -6.16 16.40
CA ILE A 199 7.36 -7.04 17.49
C ILE A 199 8.54 -6.43 18.23
N SER A 200 8.72 -6.81 19.50
CA SER A 200 9.85 -6.34 20.33
C SER A 200 11.21 -6.95 19.94
N LEU A 201 11.33 -7.51 18.73
CA LEU A 201 12.55 -8.07 18.17
C LEU A 201 12.94 -7.32 16.90
N PRO A 202 14.25 -7.19 16.61
CA PRO A 202 14.70 -6.52 15.39
C PRO A 202 14.40 -7.32 14.10
N PHE A 203 14.19 -8.64 14.22
CA PHE A 203 13.85 -9.55 13.12
C PHE A 203 12.79 -10.55 13.57
N LEU A 204 11.99 -11.01 12.61
CA LEU A 204 11.20 -12.22 12.75
C LEU A 204 12.16 -13.41 12.91
N PRO A 205 11.92 -14.30 13.89
CA PRO A 205 12.61 -15.58 13.99
C PRO A 205 12.53 -16.37 12.68
N ILE A 206 13.51 -17.26 12.45
CA ILE A 206 13.51 -18.14 11.27
C ILE A 206 12.29 -19.05 11.31
N GLY A 207 11.68 -19.24 10.15
CA GLY A 207 10.66 -20.27 9.96
C GLY A 207 9.55 -19.82 9.02
N ASP A 208 8.51 -20.64 8.96
CA ASP A 208 7.38 -20.41 8.07
C ASP A 208 6.32 -19.55 8.77
N TYR A 209 5.95 -18.46 8.12
CA TYR A 209 4.92 -17.56 8.57
C TYR A 209 3.76 -17.57 7.59
N THR A 210 2.54 -17.72 8.10
CA THR A 210 1.32 -17.53 7.33
C THR A 210 0.75 -16.15 7.62
N PHE A 211 0.64 -15.36 6.57
CA PHE A 211 0.03 -14.04 6.54
C PHE A 211 -1.39 -14.17 6.03
N ASN A 212 -2.37 -13.84 6.86
CA ASN A 212 -3.75 -13.65 6.45
C ASN A 212 -4.00 -12.15 6.41
N ILE A 213 -4.21 -11.61 5.21
CA ILE A 213 -4.32 -10.17 4.99
C ILE A 213 -5.69 -9.88 4.42
N LYS A 214 -6.33 -8.83 4.94
CA LYS A 214 -7.56 -8.26 4.42
C LYS A 214 -7.33 -6.78 4.12
N VAL A 215 -7.57 -6.38 2.89
CA VAL A 215 -7.29 -5.02 2.42
C VAL A 215 -8.55 -4.39 1.86
N SER A 216 -8.90 -3.20 2.34
CA SER A 216 -9.93 -2.37 1.71
C SER A 216 -9.36 -1.66 0.49
N VAL A 217 -10.06 -1.76 -0.65
CA VAL A 217 -9.66 -1.14 -1.92
C VAL A 217 -10.83 -0.41 -2.54
N TRP A 218 -10.53 0.56 -3.40
CA TRP A 218 -11.51 1.34 -4.16
C TRP A 218 -11.40 0.98 -5.65
N PRO A 219 -12.30 0.13 -6.17
CA PRO A 219 -12.30 -0.28 -7.57
C PRO A 219 -12.36 0.90 -8.55
N LEU A 220 -11.68 0.76 -9.69
CA LEU A 220 -11.66 1.73 -10.80
C LEU A 220 -12.39 1.14 -12.00
N GLN A 221 -13.46 1.81 -12.43
CA GLN A 221 -14.17 1.49 -13.66
C GLN A 221 -13.87 2.56 -14.71
N GLY A 222 -12.92 2.27 -15.60
CA GLY A 222 -12.38 3.27 -16.52
C GLY A 222 -11.64 4.36 -15.74
N ASN A 223 -12.17 5.59 -15.76
CA ASN A 223 -11.61 6.73 -15.03
C ASN A 223 -12.41 7.07 -13.76
N LEU A 224 -13.41 6.27 -13.39
CA LEU A 224 -14.26 6.52 -12.23
C LEU A 224 -13.84 5.61 -11.07
N VAL A 225 -13.65 6.22 -9.91
CA VAL A 225 -13.47 5.48 -8.65
C VAL A 225 -14.86 5.07 -8.14
N SER A 226 -14.96 3.83 -7.67
CA SER A 226 -16.14 3.33 -6.96
C SER A 226 -16.48 4.24 -5.78
N VAL A 227 -17.77 4.39 -5.46
CA VAL A 227 -18.23 5.04 -4.21
C VAL A 227 -18.20 4.08 -3.02
N ASP A 228 -18.01 2.79 -3.29
CA ASP A 228 -17.90 1.74 -2.29
C ASP A 228 -16.49 1.19 -2.27
N GLU A 229 -15.97 0.98 -1.06
CA GLU A 229 -14.83 0.11 -0.84
C GLU A 229 -15.25 -1.36 -0.97
N VAL A 230 -14.31 -2.19 -1.40
CA VAL A 230 -14.43 -3.65 -1.38
C VAL A 230 -13.24 -4.23 -0.65
N TRP A 231 -13.44 -5.39 -0.03
CA TRP A 231 -12.42 -6.05 0.78
C TRP A 231 -11.85 -7.24 0.02
N LEU A 232 -10.53 -7.24 -0.18
CA LEU A 232 -9.81 -8.35 -0.77
C LEU A 232 -9.04 -9.11 0.31
N SER A 233 -9.06 -10.43 0.23
CA SER A 233 -8.33 -11.30 1.16
C SER A 233 -7.21 -12.04 0.44
N ASN A 234 -6.07 -12.16 1.09
CA ASN A 234 -4.96 -12.97 0.62
C ASN A 234 -4.35 -13.75 1.78
N THR A 235 -4.12 -15.05 1.57
CA THR A 235 -3.39 -15.89 2.50
C THR A 235 -2.11 -16.35 1.82
N GLN A 236 -0.97 -16.00 2.42
CA GLN A 236 0.35 -16.31 1.88
C GLN A 236 1.22 -16.92 2.96
N THR A 237 1.97 -17.97 2.60
CA THR A 237 3.04 -18.50 3.44
C THR A 237 4.38 -17.99 2.94
N ILE A 238 5.21 -17.49 3.85
CA ILE A 238 6.55 -16.96 3.58
C ILE A 238 7.51 -17.63 4.54
N THR A 239 8.60 -18.18 4.00
CA THR A 239 9.72 -18.67 4.81
C THR A 239 10.66 -17.51 5.10
N VAL A 240 10.82 -17.18 6.38
CA VAL A 240 11.83 -16.23 6.84
C VAL A 240 13.15 -16.98 6.96
N GLU A 241 14.05 -16.67 6.05
CA GLU A 241 15.40 -17.22 6.00
C GLU A 241 16.31 -16.59 7.07
N PRO A 242 17.37 -17.28 7.49
CA PRO A 242 18.33 -16.74 8.42
C PRO A 242 18.99 -15.44 7.95
N VAL A 243 19.12 -14.50 8.87
CA VAL A 243 19.82 -13.24 8.68
C VAL A 243 21.04 -13.22 9.59
N LYS A 244 22.22 -13.01 8.97
CA LYS A 244 23.47 -12.71 9.68
C LYS A 244 23.93 -11.31 9.34
N ILE A 245 23.95 -10.43 10.35
CA ILE A 245 24.32 -9.03 10.23
C ILE A 245 25.67 -8.81 10.88
N ASN A 246 26.60 -8.21 10.13
CA ASN A 246 27.83 -7.68 10.69
C ASN A 246 27.54 -6.30 11.29
N LEU A 247 27.59 -6.18 12.62
CA LEU A 247 27.29 -4.93 13.33
C LEU A 247 28.35 -3.85 13.09
N MET A 248 29.53 -4.24 12.61
CA MET A 248 30.61 -3.30 12.29
C MET A 248 30.34 -2.50 11.00
N THR A 249 29.31 -2.88 10.21
CA THR A 249 28.87 -2.12 9.04
C THR A 249 27.72 -1.15 9.32
N ILE A 250 27.15 -1.22 10.53
CA ILE A 250 26.16 -0.24 11.01
C ILE A 250 26.90 1.07 11.32
N PRO A 251 26.37 2.27 11.01
CA PRO A 251 27.01 3.53 11.34
C PRO A 251 27.46 3.60 12.81
N GLY A 252 28.73 3.95 13.00
CA GLY A 252 29.39 3.91 14.29
C GLY A 252 30.86 4.30 14.23
N THR A 253 31.53 4.18 15.37
CA THR A 253 32.94 4.54 15.55
C THR A 253 33.68 3.46 16.34
N VAL A 254 34.87 3.09 15.88
CA VAL A 254 35.80 2.23 16.62
C VAL A 254 36.76 3.10 17.43
N SER A 255 37.07 2.68 18.65
CA SER A 255 38.04 3.33 19.52
C SER A 255 38.75 2.30 20.40
N ASP A 256 39.88 2.69 20.99
CA ASP A 256 40.61 1.87 21.94
C ASP A 256 41.12 2.69 23.13
N GLN A 257 41.63 2.00 24.14
CA GLN A 257 42.12 2.63 25.37
C GLN A 257 43.25 3.64 25.14
N HIS A 258 44.05 3.44 24.09
CA HIS A 258 45.31 4.16 23.89
C HIS A 258 45.31 5.09 22.69
N ASN A 259 44.18 5.25 22.00
CA ASN A 259 44.02 6.05 20.78
C ASN A 259 45.09 5.72 19.72
N THR A 260 45.28 4.43 19.42
CA THR A 260 46.29 4.03 18.44
C THR A 260 45.92 4.52 17.03
N GLY A 261 46.94 4.85 16.24
CA GLY A 261 46.78 5.33 14.87
C GLY A 261 47.86 4.79 13.94
N GLY A 262 47.88 5.28 12.71
CA GLY A 262 48.81 4.81 11.68
C GLY A 262 48.42 3.47 11.05
N GLY A 263 49.36 2.83 10.35
CA GLY A 263 49.12 1.60 9.58
C GLY A 263 48.81 0.33 10.40
N GLU A 264 48.90 0.41 11.73
CA GLU A 264 48.53 -0.66 12.66
C GLU A 264 47.59 -0.12 13.77
N GLY A 265 46.90 1.00 13.51
CA GLY A 265 45.98 1.63 14.45
C GLY A 265 44.64 0.90 14.58
N ILE A 266 43.76 1.39 15.45
CA ILE A 266 42.48 0.75 15.78
C ILE A 266 41.55 0.53 14.57
N GLN A 267 41.69 1.33 13.52
CA GLN A 267 40.90 1.17 12.29
C GLN A 267 41.14 -0.18 11.59
N MET A 268 42.34 -0.76 11.76
CA MET A 268 42.69 -2.05 11.18
C MET A 268 41.96 -3.23 11.83
N LEU A 269 41.27 -3.00 12.95
CA LEU A 269 40.55 -4.06 13.66
C LEU A 269 39.19 -4.39 13.02
N VAL A 270 38.68 -3.48 12.19
CA VAL A 270 37.30 -3.48 11.69
C VAL A 270 37.23 -3.21 10.20
N ASP A 271 38.37 -3.34 9.49
CA ASP A 271 38.48 -3.04 8.07
C ASP A 271 38.13 -4.24 7.18
N GLY A 272 37.88 -5.41 7.79
CA GLY A 272 37.50 -6.64 7.10
C GLY A 272 38.69 -7.33 6.41
N ASN A 273 39.92 -6.90 6.67
CA ASN A 273 41.12 -7.44 6.04
C ASN A 273 41.97 -8.16 7.09
N PRO A 274 41.98 -9.51 7.12
CA PRO A 274 42.76 -10.25 8.11
C PRO A 274 44.28 -10.07 7.97
N ASN A 275 44.77 -9.45 6.89
CA ASN A 275 46.20 -9.19 6.67
C ASN A 275 46.70 -7.88 7.30
N THR A 276 45.80 -6.98 7.70
CA THR A 276 46.11 -5.81 8.53
C THR A 276 45.91 -6.18 10.01
N LYS A 277 46.37 -5.31 10.92
CA LYS A 277 46.22 -5.58 12.36
C LYS A 277 46.19 -4.31 13.19
N TYR A 278 45.46 -4.37 14.28
CA TYR A 278 45.64 -3.47 15.42
C TYR A 278 46.83 -3.94 16.26
N LEU A 279 47.78 -3.05 16.50
CA LEU A 279 48.91 -3.26 17.39
C LEU A 279 48.85 -2.23 18.52
N CYS A 280 48.85 -2.73 19.76
CA CYS A 280 48.91 -1.90 20.95
C CYS A 280 50.28 -2.02 21.62
N GLY A 281 50.88 -0.87 21.95
CA GLY A 281 52.17 -0.79 22.66
C GLY A 281 52.13 -1.26 24.12
N THR A 282 50.99 -1.75 24.59
CA THR A 282 50.77 -2.29 25.94
C THR A 282 50.24 -3.72 25.85
N GLN A 283 50.45 -4.48 26.93
CA GLN A 283 49.99 -5.87 27.03
C GLN A 283 48.46 -5.98 27.10
N LEU A 284 47.82 -5.00 27.74
CA LEU A 284 46.38 -4.98 28.03
C LEU A 284 45.77 -3.72 27.44
N THR A 285 44.62 -3.87 26.83
CA THR A 285 43.86 -2.79 26.23
C THR A 285 42.38 -3.16 26.21
N TRP A 286 41.52 -2.18 25.98
CA TRP A 286 40.16 -2.42 25.54
C TRP A 286 39.96 -1.82 24.16
N MET A 287 39.13 -2.48 23.36
CA MET A 287 38.65 -1.99 22.06
C MET A 287 37.14 -1.84 22.17
N MET A 288 36.58 -0.80 21.56
CA MET A 288 35.16 -0.48 21.64
C MET A 288 34.60 -0.16 20.27
N TRP A 289 33.44 -0.76 19.98
CA TRP A 289 32.56 -0.36 18.89
C TRP A 289 31.38 0.39 19.46
N LYS A 290 31.24 1.66 19.07
CA LYS A 290 30.10 2.51 19.42
C LYS A 290 29.24 2.71 18.17
N MET A 291 28.05 2.13 18.15
CA MET A 291 27.05 2.33 17.11
C MET A 291 26.25 3.61 17.37
N ASP A 292 25.71 4.19 16.31
CA ASP A 292 24.80 5.35 16.39
C ASP A 292 23.38 4.96 16.87
N ARG A 293 23.12 3.66 17.01
CA ARG A 293 21.88 3.08 17.55
C ARG A 293 22.18 1.87 18.43
N GLU A 294 21.21 1.48 19.24
CA GLU A 294 21.28 0.24 20.00
C GLU A 294 20.97 -0.96 19.07
N PHE A 295 21.72 -2.05 19.22
CA PHE A 295 21.49 -3.29 18.49
C PHE A 295 21.96 -4.50 19.31
N ILE A 296 21.39 -5.67 19.07
CA ILE A 296 21.76 -6.91 19.77
C ILE A 296 22.95 -7.55 19.03
N ALA A 297 24.04 -7.83 19.73
CA ALA A 297 25.07 -8.77 19.29
C ALA A 297 24.83 -10.10 20.02
N ASN A 298 24.66 -11.18 19.27
CA ASN A 298 24.53 -12.54 19.81
C ASN A 298 25.70 -13.45 19.41
N THR A 299 26.66 -12.96 18.64
CA THR A 299 27.88 -13.68 18.28
C THR A 299 29.02 -12.68 18.10
N TYR A 300 30.25 -13.08 18.39
CA TYR A 300 31.44 -12.32 18.00
C TYR A 300 32.56 -13.21 17.48
N GLU A 301 33.43 -12.63 16.68
CA GLU A 301 34.59 -13.30 16.09
C GLU A 301 35.87 -12.53 16.38
N LEU A 302 36.94 -13.26 16.64
CA LEU A 302 38.30 -12.73 16.78
C LEU A 302 39.23 -13.45 15.78
N THR A 303 40.09 -12.69 15.09
CA THR A 303 41.09 -13.25 14.17
C THR A 303 42.51 -12.91 14.61
N SER A 304 43.36 -13.93 14.79
CA SER A 304 44.77 -13.72 15.18
C SER A 304 45.58 -13.02 14.10
N ALA A 305 46.56 -12.21 14.50
CA ALA A 305 47.39 -11.44 13.57
C ALA A 305 48.50 -12.27 12.92
N ASN A 306 49.31 -11.61 12.08
CA ASN A 306 50.24 -12.23 11.14
C ASN A 306 51.60 -12.71 11.70
N ASP A 307 52.13 -12.11 12.77
CA ASP A 307 53.58 -12.20 13.07
C ASP A 307 53.98 -12.89 14.40
N ALA A 308 53.19 -12.82 15.47
CA ALA A 308 53.61 -13.27 16.80
C ALA A 308 52.44 -13.77 17.68
N ASP A 309 52.44 -15.07 17.97
CA ASP A 309 51.44 -15.75 18.80
C ASP A 309 51.44 -15.31 20.28
N ASN A 310 52.60 -14.94 20.80
CA ASN A 310 52.75 -14.46 22.18
C ASN A 310 52.02 -13.12 22.46
N ARG A 311 51.55 -12.42 21.42
CA ARG A 311 50.81 -11.14 21.50
C ARG A 311 49.30 -11.29 21.37
N ASP A 312 48.82 -12.45 20.94
CA ASP A 312 47.39 -12.70 20.74
C ASP A 312 46.61 -12.66 22.06
N PRO A 313 45.31 -12.32 22.04
CA PRO A 313 44.47 -12.40 23.23
C PRO A 313 44.41 -13.83 23.76
N LYS A 314 44.49 -13.96 25.08
CA LYS A 314 44.36 -15.23 25.80
C LYS A 314 43.12 -15.22 26.71
N ASP A 315 42.94 -14.12 27.45
CA ASP A 315 41.82 -13.90 28.36
C ASP A 315 41.19 -12.53 28.04
N TRP A 316 39.87 -12.46 28.04
CA TRP A 316 39.13 -11.21 27.83
C TRP A 316 37.71 -11.26 28.38
N VAL A 317 37.10 -10.09 28.47
CA VAL A 317 35.68 -9.90 28.80
C VAL A 317 35.04 -9.09 27.68
N LEU A 318 33.93 -9.58 27.13
CA LEU A 318 33.08 -8.81 26.23
C LEU A 318 31.96 -8.16 27.05
N GLU A 319 31.76 -6.86 26.88
CA GLU A 319 30.86 -6.05 27.69
C GLU A 319 29.95 -5.20 26.78
N GLY A 320 28.69 -4.99 27.21
CA GLY A 320 27.70 -4.12 26.57
C GLY A 320 27.35 -2.92 27.45
N SER A 321 27.08 -1.75 26.84
CA SER A 321 26.66 -0.54 27.54
C SER A 321 25.78 0.37 26.67
N ASN A 322 24.90 1.16 27.31
CA ASN A 322 24.11 2.21 26.67
C ASN A 322 24.49 3.63 27.09
N ASP A 323 25.41 3.79 28.06
CA ASP A 323 25.89 5.09 28.55
C ASP A 323 27.42 5.24 28.47
N GLY A 324 28.12 4.21 27.98
CA GLY A 324 29.58 4.14 27.89
C GLY A 324 30.30 4.07 29.24
N SER A 325 29.58 4.05 30.36
CA SER A 325 30.11 4.19 31.72
C SER A 325 29.80 2.97 32.60
N ASN A 326 28.57 2.47 32.52
CA ASN A 326 28.10 1.26 33.18
C ASN A 326 28.09 0.10 32.17
N TRP A 327 28.78 -0.98 32.51
CA TRP A 327 29.04 -2.08 31.58
C TRP A 327 28.47 -3.40 32.11
N THR A 328 27.68 -4.07 31.29
CA THR A 328 27.17 -5.43 31.53
C THR A 328 28.12 -6.43 30.90
N VAL A 329 28.55 -7.45 31.65
CA VAL A 329 29.35 -8.55 31.10
C VAL A 329 28.45 -9.44 30.23
N LEU A 330 28.82 -9.62 28.97
CA LEU A 330 28.10 -10.47 28.01
C LEU A 330 28.79 -11.82 27.81
N ASP A 331 30.13 -11.84 27.89
CA ASP A 331 30.93 -13.05 27.82
C ASP A 331 32.29 -12.86 28.51
N GLN A 332 32.87 -13.97 28.98
CA GLN A 332 34.19 -14.02 29.58
C GLN A 332 34.93 -15.29 29.16
N GLN A 333 36.06 -15.11 28.49
CA GLN A 333 36.88 -16.20 27.98
C GLN A 333 38.24 -16.25 28.71
N SER A 334 38.78 -17.46 28.85
CA SER A 334 40.07 -17.70 29.50
C SER A 334 40.84 -18.85 28.84
N ASP A 335 42.17 -18.72 28.79
CA ASP A 335 43.12 -19.67 28.21
C ASP A 335 42.82 -20.04 26.75
N ILE A 336 42.27 -19.09 25.97
CA ILE A 336 42.03 -19.31 24.55
C ILE A 336 43.35 -19.23 23.79
N LYS A 337 43.59 -20.20 22.90
CA LYS A 337 44.82 -20.30 22.10
C LYS A 337 44.52 -20.27 20.62
N PHE A 338 45.19 -19.36 19.92
CA PHE A 338 45.22 -19.31 18.47
C PHE A 338 46.40 -20.14 17.95
N THR A 339 46.11 -21.30 17.37
CA THR A 339 47.10 -22.32 16.98
C THR A 339 47.76 -22.04 15.64
N THR A 340 47.18 -21.16 14.83
CA THR A 340 47.73 -20.69 13.56
C THR A 340 47.56 -19.16 13.45
N ARG A 341 48.34 -18.52 12.58
CA ARG A 341 48.13 -17.10 12.23
C ARG A 341 46.86 -16.95 11.39
N PHE A 342 46.23 -15.78 11.44
CA PHE A 342 44.95 -15.50 10.76
C PHE A 342 43.83 -16.48 11.16
N GLN A 343 43.95 -17.13 12.31
CA GLN A 343 42.93 -18.05 12.77
C GLN A 343 41.77 -17.23 13.31
N LYS A 344 40.61 -17.42 12.68
CA LYS A 344 39.34 -16.94 13.16
C LYS A 344 38.79 -17.91 14.21
N LYS A 345 38.28 -17.36 15.32
CA LYS A 345 37.48 -18.07 16.32
C LYS A 345 36.17 -17.33 16.51
N THR A 346 35.09 -18.09 16.59
CA THR A 346 33.70 -17.60 16.75
C THR A 346 33.20 -18.00 18.13
N PHE A 347 32.50 -17.08 18.77
CA PHE A 347 31.99 -17.22 20.13
C PHE A 347 30.52 -16.80 20.16
N PRO A 348 29.58 -17.73 20.45
CA PRO A 348 28.17 -17.39 20.61
C PRO A 348 27.92 -16.68 21.94
N LEU A 349 26.89 -15.83 21.98
CA LEU A 349 26.45 -15.07 23.14
C LEU A 349 24.97 -15.33 23.38
N SER A 350 24.56 -15.54 24.63
CA SER A 350 23.14 -15.60 25.00
C SER A 350 22.52 -14.20 25.21
N ASN A 351 23.10 -13.16 24.60
CA ASN A 351 22.66 -11.79 24.78
C ASN A 351 21.42 -11.50 23.92
N VAL A 352 20.35 -11.06 24.58
CA VAL A 352 19.10 -10.61 23.95
C VAL A 352 18.82 -9.12 24.20
N THR A 353 19.73 -8.42 24.90
CA THR A 353 19.58 -6.99 25.22
C THR A 353 20.34 -6.15 24.19
N PRO A 354 19.71 -5.13 23.58
CA PRO A 354 20.38 -4.25 22.65
C PRO A 354 21.31 -3.28 23.38
N TYR A 355 22.51 -3.07 22.83
CA TYR A 355 23.47 -2.11 23.33
C TYR A 355 23.97 -1.20 22.20
N SER A 356 24.25 0.06 22.50
CA SER A 356 24.91 1.01 21.57
C SER A 356 26.44 0.93 21.66
N HIS A 357 26.99 0.43 22.77
CA HIS A 357 28.42 0.26 22.98
C HIS A 357 28.73 -1.21 23.27
N TYR A 358 29.67 -1.77 22.52
CA TYR A 358 30.29 -3.06 22.82
C TYR A 358 31.78 -2.84 23.07
N ARG A 359 32.31 -3.44 24.13
CA ARG A 359 33.73 -3.34 24.50
C ARG A 359 34.34 -4.71 24.73
N LEU A 360 35.42 -4.99 24.01
CA LEU A 360 36.27 -6.15 24.24
C LEU A 360 37.46 -5.73 25.11
N ARG A 361 37.48 -6.16 26.37
CA ARG A 361 38.52 -5.83 27.34
C ARG A 361 39.45 -7.01 27.53
N VAL A 362 40.66 -6.89 27.00
CA VAL A 362 41.69 -7.93 27.09
C VAL A 362 42.30 -7.92 28.49
N THR A 363 42.28 -9.06 29.16
CA THR A 363 42.80 -9.23 30.53
C THR A 363 44.10 -10.02 30.58
N ALA A 364 44.44 -10.76 29.52
CA ALA A 364 45.76 -11.34 29.32
C ALA A 364 46.04 -11.65 27.85
N ASN A 365 47.32 -11.66 27.48
CA ASN A 365 47.85 -12.25 26.25
C ASN A 365 48.78 -13.43 26.59
N ASN A 366 49.44 -13.98 25.57
CA ASN A 366 50.36 -15.12 25.69
C ASN A 366 51.78 -14.74 26.18
N GLY A 367 51.93 -13.66 26.96
CA GLY A 367 53.16 -13.32 27.69
C GLY A 367 54.03 -12.22 27.07
N SER A 368 53.58 -11.58 25.98
CA SER A 368 54.25 -10.40 25.42
C SER A 368 53.91 -9.11 26.17
N SER A 369 54.80 -8.11 26.12
CA SER A 369 54.54 -6.76 26.65
C SER A 369 53.64 -5.89 25.75
N ILE A 370 53.28 -6.40 24.57
CA ILE A 370 52.44 -5.74 23.56
C ILE A 370 51.32 -6.68 23.07
N PHE A 371 50.22 -6.10 22.63
CA PHE A 371 49.01 -6.80 22.19
C PHE A 371 48.76 -6.61 20.70
N GLN A 372 48.17 -7.61 20.05
CA GLN A 372 47.68 -7.47 18.68
C GLN A 372 46.43 -8.29 18.39
N LEU A 373 45.69 -7.85 17.38
CA LEU A 373 44.55 -8.56 16.84
C LEU A 373 44.33 -8.13 15.38
N ALA A 374 44.02 -9.07 14.49
CA ALA A 374 43.73 -8.73 13.10
C ALA A 374 42.33 -8.15 12.98
N GLU A 375 41.31 -8.91 13.39
CA GLU A 375 39.91 -8.52 13.26
C GLU A 375 39.14 -8.80 14.54
N TRP A 376 38.21 -7.91 14.84
CA TRP A 376 37.11 -8.15 15.78
C TRP A 376 35.79 -7.79 15.09
N THR A 377 34.87 -8.73 15.05
CA THR A 377 33.58 -8.55 14.40
C THR A 377 32.45 -8.98 15.31
N LEU A 378 31.43 -8.15 15.43
CA LEU A 378 30.19 -8.43 16.16
C LEU A 378 29.11 -8.83 15.15
N PHE A 379 28.31 -9.83 15.50
CA PHE A 379 27.22 -10.32 14.68
C PHE A 379 25.91 -10.41 15.43
N TYR A 380 24.82 -10.22 14.69
CA TYR A 380 23.51 -10.74 15.00
C TYR A 380 23.23 -11.84 13.98
N ASP A 381 23.09 -13.08 14.43
CA ASP A 381 22.85 -14.25 13.58
C ASP A 381 21.57 -14.93 14.06
N THR A 382 20.52 -14.95 13.25
CA THR A 382 19.25 -15.57 13.66
C THR A 382 19.31 -17.10 13.72
N ASN A 383 20.40 -17.74 13.28
CA ASN A 383 20.59 -19.19 13.39
C ASN A 383 21.10 -19.65 14.77
N GLU A 384 21.59 -18.72 15.59
CA GLU A 384 22.23 -18.96 16.90
C GLU A 384 21.35 -18.38 18.02
#